data_AF-A0A9D4GMJ6-F1
#
_entry.id   AF-A0A9D4GMJ6-F1
#
_cell.length_a   1.000
_cell.length_b   1.000
_cell.length_c   1.000
_cell.angle_alpha   90.00
_cell.angle_beta   90.00
_cell.angle_gamma   90.00
#
_symmetry.space_group_name_H-M   'P 1'
#
loop_
_entity.id
_entity.type
_entity.pdbx_description
1 polymer ?
#
loop_
_entity_poly.entity_id
_entity_poly.type
_entity_poly.pdbx_seq_one_letter_code
_entity_poly.pdbx_strand_id
1 'polypeptide(L)'
;MSKLVGNVLNRTGVHNLGTFHDAMENRNGRGLITVANHTSRLDDPLMFSVLRWNDIKLPRLRWSTAAEDICFKSSWESKFMALGKVLPVTRGAGVMQKSMDFCVKELMEGKWVHMFPEGKINLEQKPIRLKWGVGRLIVEPSVTPLVLLIHHVGFEKVFPNGGPLFPRLGQKTSIYFSEKLDFTKEVEQMRSLMKTPVNQPISVLF
;
A
#
# COMPACT_ATOMS: atom_id res chain seq x y z
N MET A 1 -5.26 0.02 19.64
CA MET A 1 -3.86 -0.09 20.09
C MET A 1 -2.91 0.79 19.27
N SER A 2 -2.89 0.69 17.93
CA SER A 2 -1.94 1.44 17.09
C SER A 2 -2.03 2.96 17.21
N LYS A 3 -3.24 3.55 17.33
CA LYS A 3 -3.41 4.99 17.61
C LYS A 3 -2.73 5.47 18.89
N LEU A 4 -2.80 4.66 19.95
CA LEU A 4 -2.17 4.98 21.23
C LEU A 4 -0.64 4.87 21.12
N VAL A 5 -0.14 3.79 20.52
CA VAL A 5 1.30 3.56 20.33
C VAL A 5 1.92 4.58 19.36
N GLY A 6 1.25 4.88 18.25
CA GLY A 6 1.74 5.79 17.23
C GLY A 6 1.63 7.27 17.61
N ASN A 7 0.52 7.71 18.20
CA ASN A 7 0.25 9.13 18.41
C ASN A 7 0.42 9.61 19.86
N VAL A 8 0.23 8.72 20.85
CA VAL A 8 0.24 9.11 22.27
C VAL A 8 1.56 8.75 22.93
N LEU A 9 2.13 7.59 22.61
CA LEU A 9 3.36 7.09 23.23
C LEU A 9 4.61 7.34 22.39
N ASN A 10 4.47 7.71 21.12
CA ASN A 10 5.55 8.11 20.22
C ASN A 10 5.28 9.52 19.68
N ARG A 11 6.36 10.26 19.36
CA ARG A 11 6.27 11.61 18.81
C ARG A 11 6.28 11.52 17.29
N THR A 12 5.08 11.54 16.71
CA THR A 12 4.89 11.37 15.26
C THR A 12 4.62 12.71 14.60
N GLY A 13 5.57 13.17 13.77
CA GLY A 13 5.38 14.31 12.87
C GLY A 13 4.55 13.89 11.66
N VAL A 14 3.53 14.67 11.30
CA VAL A 14 2.65 14.36 10.17
C VAL A 14 2.64 15.52 9.19
N HIS A 15 2.95 15.23 7.93
CA HIS A 15 3.07 16.22 6.87
C HIS A 15 2.06 15.93 5.76
N ASN A 16 1.32 16.96 5.33
CA ASN A 16 0.37 16.92 4.21
C ASN A 16 -0.81 15.94 4.38
N LEU A 17 -1.22 15.61 5.62
CA LEU A 17 -2.35 14.71 5.87
C LEU A 17 -3.67 15.15 5.18
N GLY A 18 -3.84 16.45 4.94
CA GLY A 18 -4.98 16.99 4.20
C GLY A 18 -5.13 16.39 2.80
N THR A 19 -4.02 16.12 2.11
CA THR A 19 -4.02 15.48 0.76
C THR A 19 -4.59 14.07 0.80
N PHE A 20 -4.32 13.32 1.88
CA PHE A 20 -4.89 11.99 2.07
C PHE A 20 -6.40 12.04 2.33
N HIS A 21 -6.84 12.97 3.19
CA HIS A 21 -8.26 13.14 3.46
C HIS A 21 -9.03 13.56 2.21
N ASP A 22 -8.47 14.49 1.44
CA ASP A 22 -8.99 14.89 0.14
C ASP A 22 -9.04 13.72 -0.86
N ALA A 23 -7.99 12.89 -0.95
CA ALA A 23 -7.99 11.69 -1.80
C ALA A 23 -9.03 10.63 -1.38
N MET A 24 -9.38 10.58 -0.10
CA MET A 24 -10.40 9.66 0.43
C MET A 24 -11.83 10.16 0.20
N GLU A 25 -12.04 11.48 0.15
CA GLU A 25 -13.36 12.10 0.04
C GLU A 25 -13.69 12.52 -1.40
N ASN A 26 -12.73 13.11 -2.11
CA ASN A 26 -12.90 13.75 -3.41
C ASN A 26 -12.28 12.91 -4.54
N ARG A 27 -12.80 11.69 -4.71
CA ARG A 27 -12.35 10.75 -5.76
C ARG A 27 -13.40 10.41 -6.82
N ASN A 28 -14.60 10.99 -6.75
CA ASN A 28 -15.68 10.80 -7.75
C ASN A 28 -15.93 9.32 -8.09
N GLY A 29 -15.90 8.45 -7.07
CA GLY A 29 -16.06 7.00 -7.24
C GLY A 29 -14.83 6.24 -7.77
N ARG A 30 -13.72 6.92 -8.10
CA ARG A 30 -12.45 6.26 -8.48
C ARG A 30 -11.85 5.51 -7.31
N GLY A 31 -11.17 4.40 -7.61
CA GLY A 31 -10.36 3.67 -6.63
C GLY A 31 -9.19 4.51 -6.13
N LEU A 32 -8.69 4.19 -4.93
CA LEU A 32 -7.50 4.80 -4.35
C LEU A 32 -6.44 3.74 -4.09
N ILE A 33 -5.22 3.98 -4.56
CA ILE A 33 -4.04 3.19 -4.24
C ILE A 33 -3.12 4.02 -3.35
N THR A 34 -2.78 3.51 -2.17
CA THR A 34 -1.70 4.08 -1.36
C THR A 34 -0.45 3.23 -1.45
N VAL A 35 0.69 3.84 -1.69
CA VAL A 35 1.99 3.17 -1.85
C VAL A 35 2.95 3.67 -0.79
N ALA A 36 3.56 2.79 0.00
CA ALA A 36 4.53 3.20 1.01
C ALA A 36 5.83 2.40 0.99
N ASN A 37 6.91 3.01 1.50
CA ASN A 37 8.13 2.26 1.83
C ASN A 37 7.87 1.27 2.98
N HIS A 38 8.73 0.27 3.14
CA HIS A 38 8.53 -0.78 4.15
C HIS A 38 9.79 -1.01 5.00
N THR A 39 9.82 -0.51 6.23
CA THR A 39 10.98 -0.62 7.15
C THR A 39 10.70 -1.44 8.41
N SER A 40 9.44 -1.75 8.74
CA SER A 40 9.06 -2.56 9.89
C SER A 40 7.78 -3.38 9.69
N ARG A 41 7.60 -4.44 10.50
CA ARG A 41 6.37 -5.26 10.52
C ARG A 41 5.13 -4.48 10.94
N LEU A 42 5.31 -3.35 11.64
CA LEU A 42 4.21 -2.52 12.12
C LEU A 42 3.97 -1.27 11.27
N ASP A 43 4.55 -1.18 10.07
CA ASP A 43 4.39 0.02 9.24
C ASP A 43 2.93 0.32 8.94
N ASP A 44 2.19 -0.68 8.50
CA ASP A 44 0.79 -0.56 8.15
C ASP A 44 -0.07 -0.03 9.33
N PRO A 45 -0.07 -0.63 10.54
CA PRO A 45 -0.83 -0.09 11.66
C PRO A 45 -0.29 1.24 12.22
N LEU A 46 1.02 1.50 12.18
CA LEU A 46 1.61 2.76 12.65
C LEU A 46 1.32 3.91 11.68
N MET A 47 1.41 3.67 10.38
CA MET A 47 1.17 4.68 9.35
C MET A 47 -0.26 5.20 9.41
N PHE A 48 -1.24 4.31 9.57
CA PHE A 48 -2.63 4.72 9.62
C PHE A 48 -3.14 5.04 11.03
N SER A 49 -2.25 5.09 12.03
CA SER A 49 -2.59 5.53 13.38
C SER A 49 -3.02 6.99 13.43
N VAL A 50 -2.48 7.81 12.52
CA VAL A 50 -2.74 9.26 12.43
C VAL A 50 -4.07 9.61 11.77
N LEU A 51 -4.73 8.65 11.09
CA LEU A 51 -5.99 8.89 10.39
C LEU A 51 -7.15 9.12 11.36
N ARG A 52 -8.28 9.67 10.87
CA ARG A 52 -9.49 9.81 11.68
C ARG A 52 -10.09 8.43 11.97
N TRP A 53 -10.84 8.32 13.06
CA TRP A 53 -11.49 7.04 13.41
C TRP A 53 -12.42 6.53 12.30
N ASN A 54 -13.07 7.44 11.57
CA ASN A 54 -13.96 7.08 10.48
C ASN A 54 -13.22 6.45 9.28
N ASP A 55 -11.96 6.86 9.04
CA ASP A 55 -11.18 6.37 7.89
C ASP A 55 -10.69 4.93 8.08
N ILE A 56 -10.61 4.46 9.34
CA ILE A 56 -10.15 3.11 9.70
C ILE A 56 -11.29 2.18 10.14
N LYS A 57 -12.55 2.61 9.99
CA LYS A 57 -13.73 1.78 10.25
C LYS A 57 -14.20 1.10 8.96
N LEU A 58 -14.88 -0.04 9.11
CA LEU A 58 -15.63 -0.62 8.00
C LEU A 58 -16.78 0.34 7.60
N PRO A 59 -17.10 0.46 6.30
CA PRO A 59 -16.49 -0.24 5.17
C PRO A 59 -15.22 0.43 4.59
N ARG A 60 -14.83 1.61 5.09
CA ARG A 60 -13.76 2.47 4.55
C ARG A 60 -12.34 1.91 4.71
N LEU A 61 -12.15 0.97 5.64
CA LEU A 61 -10.86 0.31 5.85
C LEU A 61 -10.31 -0.27 4.53
N ARG A 62 -9.05 0.07 4.23
CA ARG A 62 -8.32 -0.39 3.05
C ARG A 62 -8.19 -1.90 2.97
N TRP A 63 -8.02 -2.40 1.76
CA TRP A 63 -7.43 -3.71 1.52
C TRP A 63 -5.92 -3.59 1.45
N SER A 64 -5.20 -4.54 2.03
CA SER A 64 -3.74 -4.62 1.93
C SER A 64 -3.34 -6.02 1.49
N THR A 65 -2.08 -6.19 1.12
CA THR A 65 -1.50 -7.50 0.78
C THR A 65 -0.30 -7.78 1.67
N ALA A 66 -0.14 -9.03 2.08
CA ALA A 66 1.01 -9.47 2.86
C ALA A 66 1.50 -10.83 2.37
N ALA A 67 2.79 -11.10 2.60
CA ALA A 67 3.41 -12.35 2.18
C ALA A 67 2.77 -13.54 2.90
N GLU A 68 2.23 -14.48 2.12
CA GLU A 68 1.53 -15.67 2.61
C GLU A 68 2.41 -16.49 3.56
N ASP A 69 3.66 -16.72 3.15
CA ASP A 69 4.64 -17.52 3.87
C ASP A 69 5.17 -16.88 5.16
N ILE A 70 4.77 -15.65 5.47
CA ILE A 70 5.13 -14.93 6.70
C ILE A 70 3.89 -14.70 7.57
N CYS A 71 2.82 -14.17 6.99
CA CYS A 71 1.67 -13.64 7.75
C CYS A 71 0.50 -14.61 7.87
N PHE A 72 0.54 -15.77 7.20
CA PHE A 72 -0.57 -16.73 7.11
C PHE A 72 -0.15 -18.17 7.47
N LYS A 73 0.85 -18.32 8.37
CA LYS A 73 1.38 -19.64 8.74
C LYS A 73 0.41 -20.47 9.59
N SER A 74 -0.42 -19.81 10.39
CA SER A 74 -1.41 -20.45 11.26
C SER A 74 -2.82 -19.93 11.00
N SER A 75 -3.83 -20.72 11.39
CA SER A 75 -5.24 -20.34 11.28
C SER A 75 -5.58 -19.08 12.09
N TRP A 76 -4.89 -18.86 13.22
CA TRP A 76 -5.06 -17.66 14.03
C TRP A 76 -4.53 -16.41 13.32
N GLU A 77 -3.29 -16.46 12.82
CA GLU A 77 -2.69 -15.33 12.08
C GLU A 77 -3.50 -15.01 10.82
N SER A 78 -3.94 -16.04 10.10
CA SER A 78 -4.79 -15.87 8.91
C SER A 78 -6.11 -15.19 9.23
N LYS A 79 -6.77 -15.55 10.33
CA LYS A 79 -8.00 -14.88 10.80
C LYS A 79 -7.73 -13.42 11.18
N PHE A 80 -6.64 -13.17 11.91
CA PHE A 80 -6.25 -11.81 12.29
C PHE A 80 -6.01 -10.92 11.06
N MET A 81 -5.27 -11.43 10.08
CA MET A 81 -5.01 -10.74 8.81
C MET A 81 -6.29 -10.49 8.01
N ALA A 82 -7.17 -11.49 7.92
CA ALA A 82 -8.46 -11.36 7.24
C ALA A 82 -9.36 -10.29 7.88
N LEU A 83 -9.42 -10.22 9.22
CA LEU A 83 -10.15 -9.17 9.95
C LEU A 83 -9.60 -7.77 9.66
N GLY A 84 -8.30 -7.66 9.41
CA GLY A 84 -7.63 -6.43 8.97
C GLY A 84 -7.76 -6.12 7.48
N LYS A 85 -8.54 -6.92 6.70
CA LYS A 85 -8.62 -6.84 5.23
C LYS A 85 -7.26 -7.02 4.54
N VAL A 86 -6.43 -7.92 5.06
CA VAL A 86 -5.14 -8.26 4.48
C VAL A 86 -5.25 -9.56 3.69
N LEU A 87 -4.89 -9.51 2.42
CA LEU A 87 -4.93 -10.64 1.48
C LEU A 87 -3.55 -11.31 1.38
N PRO A 88 -3.50 -12.65 1.29
CA PRO A 88 -2.23 -13.37 1.14
C PRO A 88 -1.69 -13.21 -0.29
N VAL A 89 -0.40 -12.99 -0.42
CA VAL A 89 0.30 -12.94 -1.71
C VAL A 89 1.47 -13.93 -1.68
N THR A 90 1.53 -14.79 -2.68
CA THR A 90 2.61 -15.77 -2.82
C THR A 90 3.81 -15.10 -3.49
N ARG A 91 4.94 -15.02 -2.77
CA ARG A 91 6.16 -14.39 -3.30
C ARG A 91 6.76 -15.26 -4.40
N GLY A 92 7.10 -14.65 -5.54
CA GLY A 92 7.68 -15.36 -6.70
C GLY A 92 6.65 -15.89 -7.71
N ALA A 93 5.36 -15.92 -7.38
CA ALA A 93 4.30 -16.37 -8.28
C ALA A 93 3.92 -15.35 -9.38
N GLY A 94 4.59 -14.18 -9.41
CA GLY A 94 4.27 -13.10 -10.33
C GLY A 94 3.12 -12.21 -9.87
N VAL A 95 2.63 -11.35 -10.76
CA VAL A 95 1.54 -10.40 -10.45
C VAL A 95 0.15 -10.98 -10.71
N MET A 96 0.04 -12.07 -11.48
CA MET A 96 -1.21 -12.71 -11.87
C MET A 96 -1.63 -13.75 -10.81
N GLN A 97 -2.30 -13.28 -9.77
CA GLN A 97 -2.75 -14.12 -8.65
C GLN A 97 -4.08 -13.61 -8.09
N LYS A 98 -4.86 -14.51 -7.48
CA LYS A 98 -6.22 -14.24 -7.00
C LYS A 98 -6.33 -13.01 -6.11
N SER A 99 -5.36 -12.78 -5.22
CA SER A 99 -5.38 -11.62 -4.32
C SER A 99 -5.19 -10.30 -5.06
N MET A 100 -4.38 -10.29 -6.12
CA MET A 100 -4.21 -9.11 -6.97
C MET A 100 -5.46 -8.88 -7.84
N ASP A 101 -6.06 -9.95 -8.35
CA ASP A 101 -7.33 -9.87 -9.11
C ASP A 101 -8.45 -9.28 -8.23
N PHE A 102 -8.51 -9.71 -6.98
CA PHE A 102 -9.42 -9.14 -5.99
C PHE A 102 -9.15 -7.65 -5.76
N CYS A 103 -7.89 -7.25 -5.58
CA CYS A 103 -7.55 -5.82 -5.43
C CYS A 103 -7.99 -4.99 -6.65
N VAL A 104 -7.81 -5.50 -7.88
CA VAL A 104 -8.29 -4.83 -9.10
C VAL A 104 -9.80 -4.65 -9.05
N LYS A 105 -10.56 -5.69 -8.68
CA LYS A 105 -12.02 -5.61 -8.53
C LYS A 105 -12.43 -4.56 -7.49
N GLU A 106 -11.80 -4.53 -6.33
CA GLU A 106 -12.12 -3.56 -5.28
C GLU A 106 -11.82 -2.12 -5.74
N LEU A 107 -10.75 -1.90 -6.52
CA LEU A 107 -10.44 -0.60 -7.12
C LEU A 107 -11.50 -0.16 -8.14
N MET A 108 -12.01 -1.07 -8.95
CA MET A 108 -13.12 -0.80 -9.88
C MET A 108 -14.40 -0.39 -9.13
N GLU A 109 -14.61 -0.90 -7.92
CA GLU A 109 -15.70 -0.51 -7.03
C GLU A 109 -15.43 0.79 -6.24
N GLY A 110 -14.36 1.52 -6.58
CA GLY A 110 -14.03 2.80 -5.94
C GLY A 110 -13.46 2.65 -4.53
N LYS A 111 -12.98 1.46 -4.16
CA LYS A 111 -12.45 1.19 -2.82
C LYS A 111 -10.95 1.53 -2.74
N TRP A 112 -10.42 1.39 -1.53
CA TRP A 112 -9.04 1.75 -1.20
C TRP A 112 -8.18 0.50 -1.03
N VAL A 113 -7.06 0.45 -1.75
CA VAL A 113 -6.02 -0.59 -1.65
C VAL A 113 -4.69 0.04 -1.24
N HIS A 114 -3.95 -0.65 -0.37
CA HIS A 114 -2.60 -0.26 0.05
C HIS A 114 -1.57 -1.32 -0.31
N MET A 115 -0.39 -0.88 -0.75
CA MET A 115 0.73 -1.76 -1.08
C MET A 115 2.07 -1.23 -0.60
N PHE A 116 2.95 -2.17 -0.26
CA PHE A 116 4.38 -1.97 -0.11
C PHE A 116 5.09 -2.56 -1.34
N PRO A 117 5.45 -1.75 -2.35
CA PRO A 117 5.96 -2.23 -3.63
C PRO A 117 7.34 -2.90 -3.51
N GLU A 118 8.01 -2.73 -2.37
CA GLU A 118 9.24 -3.43 -1.99
C GLU A 118 9.05 -4.95 -1.88
N GLY A 119 7.84 -5.41 -1.50
CA GLY A 119 7.50 -6.82 -1.34
C GLY A 119 8.24 -7.56 -0.21
N LYS A 120 9.01 -6.82 0.61
CA LYS A 120 9.68 -7.26 1.83
C LYS A 120 10.03 -6.04 2.68
N ILE A 121 10.32 -6.25 3.96
CA ILE A 121 10.89 -5.21 4.82
C ILE A 121 12.32 -4.91 4.38
N ASN A 122 12.62 -3.64 4.12
CA ASN A 122 13.94 -3.13 3.79
C ASN A 122 14.75 -2.80 5.06
N LEU A 123 15.44 -3.82 5.56
CA LEU A 123 16.27 -3.71 6.76
C LEU A 123 17.50 -2.81 6.58
N GLU A 124 18.05 -2.77 5.36
CA GLU A 124 19.23 -1.96 5.05
C GLU A 124 18.89 -0.50 4.76
N GLN A 125 17.62 -0.17 4.57
CA GLN A 125 17.15 1.18 4.21
C GLN A 125 17.83 1.75 2.96
N LYS A 126 18.25 0.86 2.04
CA LYS A 126 18.83 1.23 0.75
C LYS A 126 17.76 1.15 -0.35
N PRO A 127 17.92 1.86 -1.48
CA PRO A 127 17.04 1.68 -2.62
C PRO A 127 16.98 0.19 -3.03
N ILE A 128 15.77 -0.35 -3.12
CA ILE A 128 15.52 -1.71 -3.60
C ILE A 128 14.59 -1.67 -4.80
N ARG A 129 14.73 -2.66 -5.68
CA ARG A 129 13.87 -2.80 -6.86
C ARG A 129 12.41 -2.95 -6.43
N LEU A 130 11.56 -2.07 -6.93
CA LEU A 130 10.12 -2.13 -6.74
C LEU A 130 9.50 -3.24 -7.60
N LYS A 131 8.49 -3.91 -7.05
CA LYS A 131 7.68 -4.91 -7.76
C LYS A 131 6.59 -4.22 -8.57
N TRP A 132 6.20 -4.85 -9.67
CA TRP A 132 5.34 -4.28 -10.70
C TRP A 132 3.84 -4.32 -10.35
N GLY A 133 3.48 -4.87 -9.19
CA GLY A 133 2.09 -5.06 -8.76
C GLY A 133 1.28 -3.76 -8.72
N VAL A 134 1.89 -2.64 -8.31
CA VAL A 134 1.23 -1.32 -8.34
C VAL A 134 0.87 -0.91 -9.77
N GLY A 135 1.75 -1.14 -10.75
CA GLY A 135 1.48 -0.84 -12.16
C GLY A 135 0.27 -1.63 -12.68
N ARG A 136 0.17 -2.91 -12.30
CA ARG A 136 -1.01 -3.74 -12.60
C ARG A 136 -2.30 -3.12 -12.05
N LEU A 137 -2.27 -2.73 -10.76
CA LEU A 137 -3.42 -2.10 -10.10
C LEU A 137 -3.82 -0.74 -10.72
N ILE A 138 -2.89 -0.04 -11.37
CA ILE A 138 -3.18 1.22 -12.08
C ILE A 138 -3.83 0.95 -13.44
N VAL A 139 -3.31 -0.02 -14.19
CA VAL A 139 -3.64 -0.23 -15.61
C VAL A 139 -4.90 -1.05 -15.84
N GLU A 140 -5.15 -2.06 -15.01
CA GLU A 140 -6.24 -3.03 -15.23
C GLU A 140 -7.64 -2.52 -14.90
N PRO A 141 -7.87 -1.67 -13.88
CA PRO A 141 -9.19 -1.09 -13.64
C PRO A 141 -9.73 -0.35 -14.87
N SER A 142 -11.05 -0.45 -15.10
CA SER A 142 -11.73 0.23 -16.20
C SER A 142 -11.54 1.76 -16.11
N VAL A 143 -11.68 2.29 -14.90
CA VAL A 143 -11.37 3.68 -14.54
C VAL A 143 -10.06 3.70 -13.76
N THR A 144 -9.08 4.49 -14.24
CA THR A 144 -7.77 4.59 -13.62
C THR A 144 -7.90 5.11 -12.18
N PRO A 145 -7.40 4.39 -11.17
CA PRO A 145 -7.44 4.83 -9.78
C PRO A 145 -6.48 6.00 -9.53
N LEU A 146 -6.72 6.74 -8.46
CA LEU A 146 -5.78 7.73 -7.96
C LEU A 146 -4.68 7.04 -7.14
N VAL A 147 -3.46 7.55 -7.22
CA VAL A 147 -2.32 7.01 -6.45
C VAL A 147 -1.82 8.06 -5.49
N LEU A 148 -1.56 7.66 -4.24
CA LEU A 148 -0.96 8.51 -3.22
C LEU A 148 0.26 7.81 -2.63
N LEU A 149 1.41 8.48 -2.65
CA LEU A 149 2.63 7.99 -2.06
C LEU A 149 2.70 8.42 -0.58
N ILE A 150 3.05 7.48 0.27
CA ILE A 150 3.28 7.73 1.69
C ILE A 150 4.73 7.36 1.98
N HIS A 151 5.48 8.27 2.57
CA HIS A 151 6.82 7.97 3.06
C HIS A 151 6.86 8.07 4.56
N HIS A 152 7.42 7.08 5.24
CA HIS A 152 7.59 7.13 6.69
C HIS A 152 9.04 6.89 7.10
N VAL A 153 9.42 7.51 8.22
CA VAL A 153 10.78 7.43 8.80
C VAL A 153 10.66 7.15 10.30
N GLY A 154 11.50 6.25 10.83
CA GLY A 154 11.59 5.98 12.26
C GLY A 154 10.75 4.81 12.77
N PHE A 155 9.94 4.16 11.92
CA PHE A 155 9.12 3.02 12.32
C PHE A 155 9.96 1.79 12.69
N GLU A 156 11.12 1.63 12.07
CA GLU A 156 12.12 0.64 12.42
C GLU A 156 12.67 0.83 13.85
N LYS A 157 12.60 2.04 14.40
CA LYS A 157 12.99 2.32 15.80
C LYS A 157 11.86 1.96 16.78
N VAL A 158 10.61 2.12 16.34
CA VAL A 158 9.42 1.71 17.13
C VAL A 158 9.36 0.20 17.23
N PHE A 159 9.59 -0.52 16.14
CA PHE A 159 9.55 -1.99 16.12
C PHE A 159 10.70 -2.56 15.29
N PRO A 160 11.91 -2.70 15.88
CA PRO A 160 13.08 -3.17 15.17
C PRO A 160 12.99 -4.67 14.86
N ASN A 161 13.52 -5.07 13.71
CA ASN A 161 13.58 -6.48 13.34
C ASN A 161 14.59 -7.22 14.23
N GLY A 162 14.17 -8.35 14.82
CA GLY A 162 14.94 -9.04 15.85
C GLY A 162 14.88 -8.38 17.24
N GLY A 163 14.07 -7.34 17.41
CA GLY A 163 13.85 -6.64 18.67
C GLY A 163 12.81 -7.29 19.59
N PRO A 164 12.42 -6.60 20.69
CA PRO A 164 11.48 -7.13 21.67
C PRO A 164 10.11 -7.46 21.06
N LEU A 165 9.34 -8.32 21.74
CA LEU A 165 7.99 -8.71 21.30
C LEU A 165 7.00 -7.52 21.24
N PHE A 166 7.33 -6.41 21.89
CA PHE A 166 6.47 -5.22 22.03
C PHE A 166 7.11 -3.96 21.41
N PRO A 167 6.30 -3.01 20.90
CA PRO A 167 6.78 -1.73 20.39
C PRO A 167 7.52 -0.90 21.45
N ARG A 168 8.65 -0.30 21.06
CA ARG A 168 9.35 0.72 21.84
C ARG A 168 8.52 2.00 21.90
N LEU A 169 8.55 2.65 23.05
CA LEU A 169 7.87 3.94 23.29
C LEU A 169 8.88 5.10 23.19
N GLY A 170 8.38 6.33 23.10
CA GLY A 170 9.16 7.57 23.09
C GLY A 170 9.98 7.82 21.82
N GLN A 171 9.77 7.05 20.76
CA GLN A 171 10.48 7.21 19.50
C GLN A 171 9.93 8.41 18.70
N LYS A 172 10.81 9.03 17.93
CA LYS A 172 10.44 10.08 16.96
C LYS A 172 10.22 9.43 15.60
N THR A 173 9.05 9.67 15.02
CA THR A 173 8.71 9.19 13.67
C THR A 173 8.14 10.33 12.84
N SER A 174 8.19 10.19 11.52
CA SER A 174 7.56 11.13 10.60
C SER A 174 6.82 10.40 9.50
N ILE A 175 5.68 10.94 9.07
CA ILE A 175 4.88 10.43 7.95
C ILE A 175 4.62 11.60 6.99
N TYR A 176 4.90 11.35 5.71
CA TYR A 176 4.74 12.31 4.62
C TYR A 176 3.74 11.74 3.62
N PHE A 177 2.70 12.51 3.34
CA PHE A 177 1.73 12.20 2.27
C PHE A 177 2.05 13.04 1.04
N SER A 178 2.04 12.42 -0.15
CA SER A 178 2.22 13.13 -1.41
C SER A 178 0.93 13.77 -1.90
N GLU A 179 1.05 14.66 -2.88
CA GLU A 179 -0.06 15.00 -3.75
C GLU A 179 -0.60 13.76 -4.48
N LYS A 180 -1.85 13.86 -4.94
CA LYS A 180 -2.51 12.81 -5.73
C LYS A 180 -1.83 12.70 -7.09
N LEU A 181 -1.44 11.48 -7.47
CA LEU A 181 -0.96 11.16 -8.80
C LEU A 181 -2.12 10.59 -9.62
N ASP A 182 -2.30 11.11 -10.82
CA ASP A 182 -3.32 10.67 -11.77
C ASP A 182 -2.66 10.19 -13.06
N PHE A 183 -2.68 8.87 -13.26
CA PHE A 183 -2.06 8.21 -14.40
C PHE A 183 -3.01 8.00 -15.59
N THR A 184 -4.15 8.70 -15.62
CA THR A 184 -5.18 8.47 -16.65
C THR A 184 -4.63 8.67 -18.06
N LYS A 185 -3.83 9.73 -18.28
CA LYS A 185 -3.26 10.04 -19.59
C LYS A 185 -2.28 8.96 -20.06
N GLU A 186 -1.41 8.51 -19.16
CA GLU A 186 -0.41 7.47 -19.43
C GLU A 186 -1.08 6.13 -19.73
N VAL A 187 -2.12 5.77 -18.98
CA VAL A 187 -2.91 4.56 -19.21
C VAL A 187 -3.65 4.63 -20.53
N GLU A 188 -4.26 5.77 -20.88
CA GLU A 188 -4.93 5.98 -22.16
C GLU A 188 -3.97 5.89 -23.35
N GLN A 189 -2.79 6.53 -23.23
CA GLN A 189 -1.73 6.43 -24.23
C GLN A 189 -1.24 4.99 -24.41
N MET A 190 -1.04 4.25 -23.31
CA MET A 190 -0.65 2.85 -23.38
C MET A 190 -1.74 2.00 -24.07
N ARG A 191 -3.01 2.22 -23.74
CA ARG A 191 -4.16 1.52 -24.35
C ARG A 191 -4.30 1.83 -25.84
N SER A 192 -4.00 3.05 -26.29
CA SER A 192 -4.04 3.40 -27.71
C SER A 192 -2.91 2.73 -28.49
N LEU A 193 -1.70 2.70 -27.93
CA LEU A 193 -0.56 2.02 -28.53
C LEU A 193 -0.80 0.51 -28.70
N MET A 194 -1.42 -0.15 -27.71
CA MET A 194 -1.75 -1.58 -27.78
C MET A 194 -2.86 -1.93 -28.78
N LYS A 195 -3.71 -0.96 -29.17
CA LYS A 195 -4.76 -1.17 -30.18
C LYS A 195 -4.24 -1.02 -31.62
N THR A 196 -3.08 -0.40 -31.79
CA THR A 196 -2.41 -0.27 -33.09
C THR A 196 -1.75 -1.60 -33.45
N PRO A 197 -1.91 -2.16 -34.67
CA PRO A 197 -1.21 -3.38 -35.06
C PRO A 197 0.30 -3.18 -34.93
N VAL A 198 0.94 -3.92 -34.03
CA VAL A 198 2.38 -3.85 -33.80
C VAL A 198 3.09 -4.53 -34.96
N ASN A 199 3.49 -3.75 -35.97
CA ASN A 199 4.31 -4.20 -37.10
C ASN A 199 5.83 -4.20 -36.79
N GLN A 200 6.23 -4.24 -35.52
CA GLN A 200 7.64 -4.32 -35.14
C GLN A 200 7.89 -5.41 -34.09
N PRO A 201 8.87 -6.30 -34.34
CA PRO A 201 9.22 -7.35 -33.39
C PRO A 201 9.70 -6.73 -32.06
N ILE A 202 9.16 -7.25 -30.96
CA ILE A 202 9.45 -6.90 -29.57
C ILE A 202 10.89 -7.33 -29.20
N SER A 203 11.88 -6.74 -29.85
CA SER A 203 13.31 -6.98 -29.62
C SER A 203 14.08 -5.70 -29.29
N VAL A 204 13.39 -4.54 -29.22
CA VAL A 204 14.03 -3.26 -28.92
C VAL A 204 13.16 -2.44 -27.97
N LEU A 205 12.91 -2.98 -26.78
CA LEU A 205 12.47 -2.23 -25.60
C LEU A 205 12.72 -3.18 -24.43
N PHE A 206 13.97 -3.39 -24.04
CA PHE A 206 14.52 -3.74 -22.72
C PHE A 206 15.97 -4.17 -22.87
#